data_AF-A0A6N9DG03-F1
#
_entry.id   AF-A0A6N9DG03-F1
#
_cell.length_a   1.000
_cell.length_b   1.000
_cell.length_c   1.000
_cell.angle_alpha   90.00
_cell.angle_beta   90.00
_cell.angle_gamma   90.00
#
_symmetry.space_group_name_H-M   'P 1'
#
loop_
_entity.id
_entity.type
_entity.pdbx_description
1 polymer ?
#
loop_
_entity_poly.entity_id
_entity_poly.type
_entity_poly.pdbx_seq_one_letter_code
_entity_poly.pdbx_strand_id
1 'polypeptide(L)'
;DYPVDGFSGQAQPVFDTDSVGLLELIRRMNEGLRVTLPGRRNAETELGHTAFHPGAAVNPFKLYEGEYLTQLYKMDFKLRTGAKWLVSQIGYDARKHHELIRYLNLKHGEEAPPILGSIFVLSAPAARFFGRWGIPGVAVNSELVEVANRAAKSKDRGRAFFYEFAAKLIAGLRGTGYSGVYLSGRLTYKRIEQILDIAESITGDGWKDAAAEIGYSQPDEFYLFEPGDSTNTASDELNREYDARRGRPASFVRRALHPDFAYRIGRFGKHAIFDHDAPAFNASAAIYRQIDKSKIATKVAHAAEQMMKVPLYGCRDCGDCSLPEIAELCPESQCVKNQRNGPCGGTRAGKCEILDKDCIYLRAYNTLKLYGEEEDMLNHPVTFTDASLKGTASWANTFLKRDHYAKE
;
A
#
# COMPACT_ATOMS: atom_id res chain seq x y z
N ASP A 1 23.39 -10.77 -4.53
CA ASP A 1 24.13 -10.96 -3.27
C ASP A 1 25.10 -9.84 -2.92
N TYR A 2 25.97 -9.38 -3.84
CA TYR A 2 26.89 -8.26 -3.60
C TYR A 2 26.73 -7.15 -4.65
N PRO A 3 25.62 -6.39 -4.61
CA PRO A 3 25.40 -5.28 -5.52
C PRO A 3 26.45 -4.19 -5.31
N VAL A 4 26.97 -3.63 -6.41
CA VAL A 4 27.95 -2.53 -6.41
C VAL A 4 27.40 -1.24 -7.03
N ASP A 5 26.15 -1.28 -7.52
CA ASP A 5 25.42 -0.19 -8.17
C ASP A 5 23.90 -0.47 -8.07
N GLY A 6 23.05 0.48 -8.46
CA GLY A 6 21.59 0.30 -8.46
C GLY A 6 20.79 1.49 -8.97
N PHE A 7 19.46 1.34 -9.03
CA PHE A 7 18.56 2.40 -9.45
C PHE A 7 18.30 3.38 -8.31
N SER A 8 18.67 4.64 -8.52
CA SER A 8 18.52 5.69 -7.51
C SER A 8 19.28 5.44 -6.19
N GLY A 9 20.36 4.67 -6.23
CA GLY A 9 21.23 4.35 -5.08
C GLY A 9 21.82 2.95 -5.25
N GLN A 10 22.79 2.56 -4.42
CA GLN A 10 23.27 1.18 -4.45
C GLN A 10 22.15 0.25 -3.98
N ALA A 11 21.84 -0.79 -4.78
CA ALA A 11 20.79 -1.74 -4.46
C ALA A 11 21.12 -2.57 -3.20
N GLN A 12 20.10 -3.03 -2.49
CA GLN A 12 20.21 -4.12 -1.52
C GLN A 12 20.35 -5.49 -2.21
N PRO A 13 20.98 -6.48 -1.56
CA PRO A 13 21.10 -7.83 -2.10
C PRO A 13 19.76 -8.51 -2.42
N VAL A 14 18.70 -8.26 -1.64
CA VAL A 14 17.35 -8.85 -1.78
C VAL A 14 16.31 -7.82 -1.31
N PHE A 15 15.13 -7.80 -1.96
CA PHE A 15 13.97 -6.94 -1.61
C PHE A 15 14.26 -5.42 -1.66
N ASP A 16 15.15 -5.01 -2.55
CA ASP A 16 15.60 -3.62 -2.68
C ASP A 16 14.49 -2.62 -3.06
N THR A 17 13.56 -3.04 -3.91
CA THR A 17 12.55 -2.16 -4.49
C THR A 17 11.14 -2.67 -4.18
N ASP A 18 10.29 -1.79 -3.63
CA ASP A 18 8.87 -2.09 -3.44
C ASP A 18 8.05 -1.83 -4.71
N SER A 19 6.74 -2.11 -4.67
CA SER A 19 5.87 -1.98 -5.84
C SER A 19 5.80 -0.57 -6.43
N VAL A 20 5.97 0.49 -5.63
CA VAL A 20 5.93 1.87 -6.13
C VAL A 20 7.29 2.22 -6.75
N GLY A 21 8.39 1.84 -6.09
CA GLY A 21 9.73 1.99 -6.66
C GLY A 21 9.90 1.26 -7.99
N LEU A 22 9.30 0.08 -8.15
CA LEU A 22 9.33 -0.67 -9.40
C LEU A 22 8.57 0.05 -10.52
N LEU A 23 7.44 0.69 -10.20
CA LEU A 23 6.70 1.50 -11.18
C LEU A 23 7.50 2.71 -11.64
N GLU A 24 8.20 3.38 -10.72
CA GLU A 24 9.07 4.51 -11.05
C GLU A 24 10.23 4.07 -11.96
N LEU A 25 10.84 2.92 -11.67
CA LEU A 25 11.86 2.34 -12.55
C LEU A 25 11.29 2.05 -13.95
N ILE A 26 10.13 1.38 -14.04
CA ILE A 26 9.49 1.08 -15.32
C ILE A 26 9.15 2.36 -16.09
N ARG A 27 8.64 3.39 -15.40
CA ARG A 27 8.35 4.71 -15.99
C ARG A 27 9.61 5.31 -16.61
N ARG A 28 10.73 5.36 -15.87
CA ARG A 28 11.99 5.89 -16.39
C ARG A 28 12.59 5.04 -17.51
N MET A 29 12.41 3.71 -17.48
CA MET A 29 12.80 2.84 -18.60
C MET A 29 12.02 3.17 -19.87
N ASN A 30 10.71 3.41 -19.75
CA ASN A 30 9.88 3.82 -20.89
C ASN A 30 10.27 5.22 -21.42
N GLU A 31 10.77 6.11 -20.55
CA GLU A 31 11.23 7.46 -20.91
C GLU A 31 12.66 7.53 -21.46
N GLY A 32 13.38 6.40 -21.52
CA GLY A 32 14.80 6.38 -21.90
C GLY A 32 15.68 6.62 -20.68
N LEU A 33 15.90 5.56 -19.90
CA LEU A 33 16.60 5.65 -18.61
C LEU A 33 18.04 6.14 -18.80
N ARG A 34 18.42 7.20 -18.06
CA ARG A 34 19.81 7.69 -18.02
C ARG A 34 20.60 6.94 -16.97
N VAL A 35 21.74 6.38 -17.39
CA VAL A 35 22.65 5.60 -16.52
C VAL A 35 24.09 6.04 -16.70
N THR A 36 24.89 5.89 -15.65
CA THR A 36 26.36 6.02 -15.75
C THR A 36 26.93 4.63 -16.01
N LEU A 37 27.56 4.42 -17.18
CA LEU A 37 28.12 3.11 -17.52
C LEU A 37 29.43 2.84 -16.75
N PRO A 38 29.69 1.58 -16.34
CA PRO A 38 30.95 1.19 -15.73
C PRO A 38 32.16 1.65 -16.58
N GLY A 39 33.09 2.37 -15.96
CA GLY A 39 34.29 2.90 -16.63
C GLY A 39 34.13 4.29 -17.27
N ARG A 40 32.93 4.87 -17.33
CA ARG A 40 32.69 6.24 -17.84
C ARG A 40 32.22 7.17 -16.71
N ARG A 41 33.14 7.56 -15.83
CA ARG A 41 32.83 8.28 -14.57
C ARG A 41 32.15 9.66 -14.69
N ASN A 42 31.95 10.22 -15.88
CA ASN A 42 31.36 11.57 -16.05
C ASN A 42 30.45 11.68 -17.29
N ALA A 43 29.97 10.57 -17.85
CA ALA A 43 29.11 10.60 -19.03
C ALA A 43 27.86 9.74 -18.79
N GLU A 44 26.73 10.41 -18.59
CA GLU A 44 25.43 9.75 -18.62
C GLU A 44 25.13 9.26 -20.04
N THR A 45 24.69 8.02 -20.13
CA THR A 45 24.20 7.42 -21.38
C THR A 45 22.70 7.24 -21.23
N GLU A 46 21.94 7.81 -22.16
CA GLU A 46 20.51 7.55 -22.29
C GLU A 46 20.33 6.18 -22.96
N LEU A 47 19.65 5.27 -22.28
CA LEU A 47 19.30 3.97 -22.80
C LEU A 47 18.08 4.08 -23.73
N GLY A 48 17.90 3.09 -24.60
CA GLY A 48 16.71 3.04 -25.46
C GLY A 48 15.42 2.96 -24.65
N HIS A 49 14.38 3.61 -25.17
CA HIS A 49 13.04 3.59 -24.60
C HIS A 49 12.46 2.17 -24.59
N THR A 50 11.80 1.81 -23.49
CA THR A 50 10.94 0.63 -23.43
C THR A 50 9.47 0.97 -23.66
N ALA A 51 8.61 -0.04 -23.80
CA ALA A 51 7.17 0.12 -24.02
C ALA A 51 6.33 -0.75 -23.07
N PHE A 52 6.73 -0.83 -21.79
CA PHE A 52 5.97 -1.57 -20.79
C PHE A 52 4.63 -0.90 -20.49
N HIS A 53 3.58 -1.71 -20.28
CA HIS A 53 2.25 -1.26 -19.87
C HIS A 53 1.93 -1.74 -18.44
N PRO A 54 2.50 -1.09 -17.41
CA PRO A 54 2.49 -1.63 -16.05
C PRO A 54 1.10 -1.56 -15.40
N GLY A 55 0.73 -2.63 -14.70
CA GLY A 55 -0.44 -2.69 -13.84
C GLY A 55 -0.09 -2.71 -12.35
N ALA A 56 -1.06 -2.43 -11.49
CA ALA A 56 -0.88 -2.40 -10.05
C ALA A 56 -1.99 -3.12 -9.28
N ALA A 57 -1.61 -3.89 -8.25
CA ALA A 57 -2.57 -4.51 -7.34
C ALA A 57 -3.06 -3.55 -6.24
N VAL A 58 -4.33 -3.67 -5.86
CA VAL A 58 -4.96 -2.97 -4.72
C VAL A 58 -5.80 -3.95 -3.90
N ASN A 59 -5.79 -3.83 -2.57
CA ASN A 59 -6.59 -4.69 -1.70
C ASN A 59 -7.69 -3.89 -0.96
N PRO A 60 -8.95 -3.93 -1.42
CA PRO A 60 -10.05 -3.24 -0.73
C PRO A 60 -10.65 -4.03 0.44
N PHE A 61 -10.19 -5.26 0.72
CA PHE A 61 -10.73 -6.13 1.76
C PHE A 61 -9.97 -5.93 3.07
N LYS A 62 -10.40 -4.92 3.84
CA LYS A 62 -9.72 -4.47 5.06
C LYS A 62 -10.73 -4.13 6.14
N LEU A 63 -10.45 -4.67 7.33
CA LEU A 63 -11.33 -4.58 8.49
C LEU A 63 -11.37 -3.15 9.03
N TYR A 64 -10.21 -2.54 9.31
CA TYR A 64 -10.15 -1.22 9.93
C TYR A 64 -10.01 -0.09 8.90
N GLU A 65 -10.54 1.07 9.25
CA GLU A 65 -10.45 2.29 8.42
C GLU A 65 -9.02 2.57 7.96
N GLY A 66 -8.06 2.63 8.87
CA GLY A 66 -6.67 2.94 8.53
C GLY A 66 -6.03 1.86 7.66
N GLU A 67 -6.46 0.60 7.76
CA GLU A 67 -6.00 -0.44 6.85
C GLU A 67 -6.59 -0.25 5.45
N TYR A 68 -7.88 0.07 5.35
CA TYR A 68 -8.57 0.28 4.09
C TYR A 68 -8.06 1.52 3.36
N LEU A 69 -8.06 2.68 4.02
CA LEU A 69 -7.65 3.95 3.43
C LEU A 69 -6.20 3.95 2.99
N THR A 70 -5.28 3.34 3.75
CA THR A 70 -3.87 3.27 3.33
C THR A 70 -3.64 2.37 2.10
N GLN A 71 -4.54 1.42 1.81
CA GLN A 71 -4.52 0.70 0.52
C GLN A 71 -4.95 1.61 -0.64
N LEU A 72 -5.95 2.48 -0.42
CA LEU A 72 -6.39 3.47 -1.40
C LEU A 72 -5.32 4.54 -1.64
N TYR A 73 -4.71 5.09 -0.58
CA TYR A 73 -3.62 6.06 -0.72
C TYR A 73 -2.41 5.46 -1.45
N LYS A 74 -2.10 4.18 -1.20
CA LYS A 74 -1.05 3.49 -1.92
C LYS A 74 -1.44 3.22 -3.37
N MET A 75 -2.71 2.94 -3.65
CA MET A 75 -3.20 2.82 -5.02
C MET A 75 -3.00 4.13 -5.78
N ASP A 76 -3.41 5.27 -5.22
CA ASP A 76 -3.18 6.58 -5.83
C ASP A 76 -1.69 6.87 -6.03
N PHE A 77 -0.84 6.46 -5.08
CA PHE A 77 0.61 6.53 -5.23
C PHE A 77 1.10 5.72 -6.44
N LYS A 78 0.61 4.48 -6.61
CA LYS A 78 0.98 3.67 -7.78
C LYS A 78 0.51 4.30 -9.10
N LEU A 79 -0.70 4.86 -9.13
CA LEU A 79 -1.26 5.49 -10.32
C LEU A 79 -0.44 6.72 -10.72
N ARG A 80 -0.21 7.66 -9.80
CA ARG A 80 0.59 8.86 -10.08
C ARG A 80 2.05 8.55 -10.42
N THR A 81 2.58 7.40 -9.97
CA THR A 81 3.94 6.93 -10.30
C THR A 81 4.02 6.30 -11.70
N GLY A 82 2.90 5.83 -12.27
CA GLY A 82 2.88 5.37 -13.67
C GLY A 82 2.12 4.07 -13.94
N ALA A 83 1.44 3.48 -12.95
CA ALA A 83 0.54 2.35 -13.23
C ALA A 83 -0.58 2.78 -14.19
N LYS A 84 -0.86 1.94 -15.19
CA LYS A 84 -1.83 2.22 -16.27
C LYS A 84 -3.17 1.51 -16.09
N TRP A 85 -3.20 0.46 -15.29
CA TRP A 85 -4.39 -0.32 -14.97
C TRP A 85 -4.26 -0.95 -13.59
N LEU A 86 -5.37 -1.36 -13.01
CA LEU A 86 -5.43 -1.93 -11.67
C LEU A 86 -5.96 -3.36 -11.66
N VAL A 87 -5.60 -4.12 -10.63
CA VAL A 87 -6.24 -5.40 -10.30
C VAL A 87 -6.59 -5.43 -8.82
N SER A 88 -7.86 -5.67 -8.48
CA SER A 88 -8.27 -5.84 -7.08
C SER A 88 -7.86 -7.20 -6.55
N GLN A 89 -7.59 -7.29 -5.25
CA GLN A 89 -7.35 -8.55 -4.55
C GLN A 89 -8.61 -9.44 -4.56
N ILE A 90 -8.45 -10.73 -4.29
CA ILE A 90 -9.56 -11.66 -4.07
C ILE A 90 -10.33 -11.26 -2.81
N GLY A 91 -11.65 -11.15 -2.93
CA GLY A 91 -12.57 -10.99 -1.81
C GLY A 91 -14.02 -11.27 -2.21
N TYR A 92 -14.87 -11.46 -1.20
CA TYR A 92 -16.23 -12.01 -1.35
C TYR A 92 -17.30 -11.08 -0.76
N ASP A 93 -17.00 -9.79 -0.72
CA ASP A 93 -17.91 -8.71 -0.38
C ASP A 93 -18.09 -7.84 -1.62
N ALA A 94 -19.30 -7.85 -2.20
CA ALA A 94 -19.63 -7.07 -3.38
C ALA A 94 -19.59 -5.56 -3.13
N ARG A 95 -19.93 -5.11 -1.92
CA ARG A 95 -19.88 -3.69 -1.56
C ARG A 95 -18.44 -3.21 -1.57
N LYS A 96 -17.49 -3.99 -1.04
CA LYS A 96 -16.05 -3.64 -1.07
C LYS A 96 -15.48 -3.50 -2.47
N HIS A 97 -15.90 -4.35 -3.41
CA HIS A 97 -15.54 -4.15 -4.82
C HIS A 97 -16.17 -2.87 -5.37
N HIS A 98 -17.44 -2.60 -5.06
CA HIS A 98 -18.13 -1.41 -5.54
C HIS A 98 -17.55 -0.10 -4.96
N GLU A 99 -17.18 -0.08 -3.68
CA GLU A 99 -16.51 1.07 -3.03
C GLU A 99 -15.22 1.45 -3.74
N LEU A 100 -14.48 0.47 -4.25
CA LEU A 100 -13.25 0.75 -5.00
C LEU A 100 -13.55 1.51 -6.29
N ILE A 101 -14.63 1.16 -7.00
CA ILE A 101 -15.08 1.92 -8.17
C ILE A 101 -15.57 3.31 -7.77
N ARG A 102 -16.35 3.43 -6.70
CA ARG A 102 -16.83 4.74 -6.18
C ARG A 102 -15.67 5.66 -5.84
N TYR A 103 -14.63 5.12 -5.19
CA TYR A 103 -13.43 5.87 -4.89
C TYR A 103 -12.67 6.31 -6.15
N LEU A 104 -12.48 5.40 -7.11
CA LEU A 104 -11.80 5.73 -8.37
C LEU A 104 -12.54 6.83 -9.12
N ASN A 105 -13.87 6.74 -9.23
CA ASN A 105 -14.69 7.76 -9.87
C ASN A 105 -14.63 9.10 -9.10
N LEU A 106 -14.67 9.06 -7.76
CA LEU A 106 -14.58 10.25 -6.92
C LEU A 106 -13.23 10.97 -7.09
N LYS A 107 -12.13 10.24 -7.22
CA LYS A 107 -10.76 10.82 -7.29
C LYS A 107 -10.31 11.16 -8.70
N HIS A 108 -10.67 10.35 -9.69
CA HIS A 108 -10.12 10.40 -11.04
C HIS A 108 -11.17 10.70 -12.12
N GLY A 109 -12.48 10.63 -11.81
CA GLY A 109 -13.54 10.93 -12.76
C GLY A 109 -13.45 10.10 -14.04
N GLU A 110 -13.52 10.76 -15.20
CA GLU A 110 -13.38 10.13 -16.52
C GLU A 110 -11.97 9.58 -16.79
N GLU A 111 -10.96 10.04 -16.03
CA GLU A 111 -9.58 9.56 -16.13
C GLU A 111 -9.32 8.31 -15.27
N ALA A 112 -10.35 7.77 -14.62
CA ALA A 112 -10.22 6.56 -13.82
C ALA A 112 -9.60 5.41 -14.63
N PRO A 113 -8.53 4.76 -14.12
CA PRO A 113 -7.84 3.69 -14.82
C PRO A 113 -8.74 2.45 -14.94
N PRO A 114 -8.59 1.65 -16.01
CA PRO A 114 -9.27 0.36 -16.10
C PRO A 114 -8.84 -0.56 -14.96
N ILE A 115 -9.81 -1.29 -14.41
CA ILE A 115 -9.59 -2.20 -13.29
C ILE A 115 -10.14 -3.59 -13.58
N LEU A 116 -9.33 -4.60 -13.26
CA LEU A 116 -9.71 -6.01 -13.28
C LEU A 116 -10.06 -6.49 -11.88
N GLY A 117 -11.14 -7.24 -11.73
CA GLY A 117 -11.48 -7.88 -10.46
C GLY A 117 -10.88 -9.28 -10.37
N SER A 118 -10.06 -9.54 -9.35
CA SER A 118 -9.53 -10.90 -9.14
C SER A 118 -10.59 -11.78 -8.47
N ILE A 119 -11.00 -12.84 -9.16
CA ILE A 119 -11.91 -13.86 -8.64
C ILE A 119 -11.15 -15.16 -8.48
N PHE A 120 -11.26 -15.75 -7.29
CA PHE A 120 -10.88 -17.15 -7.07
C PHE A 120 -12.15 -18.00 -7.05
N VAL A 121 -12.26 -18.94 -7.99
CA VAL A 121 -13.37 -19.90 -8.02
C VAL A 121 -13.20 -20.84 -6.84
N LEU A 122 -14.04 -20.64 -5.82
CA LEU A 122 -13.94 -21.34 -4.55
C LEU A 122 -14.17 -22.84 -4.68
N SER A 123 -13.69 -23.52 -3.65
CA SER A 123 -14.08 -24.88 -3.30
C SER A 123 -14.13 -24.96 -1.78
N ALA A 124 -14.81 -25.95 -1.21
CA ALA A 124 -14.85 -26.08 0.25
C ALA A 124 -13.45 -26.18 0.91
N PRO A 125 -12.45 -26.92 0.34
CA PRO A 125 -11.08 -26.88 0.85
C PRO A 125 -10.44 -25.49 0.79
N ALA A 126 -10.62 -24.77 -0.33
CA ALA A 126 -10.08 -23.42 -0.48
C ALA A 126 -10.73 -22.43 0.49
N ALA A 127 -12.06 -22.48 0.66
CA ALA A 127 -12.79 -21.65 1.61
C ALA A 127 -12.28 -21.88 3.04
N ARG A 128 -12.09 -23.14 3.47
CA ARG A 128 -11.50 -23.45 4.79
C ARG A 128 -10.07 -22.94 4.95
N PHE A 129 -9.26 -23.03 3.90
CA PHE A 129 -7.88 -22.53 3.93
C PHE A 129 -7.84 -21.01 4.05
N PHE A 130 -8.65 -20.30 3.25
CA PHE A 130 -8.74 -18.83 3.29
C PHE A 130 -9.38 -18.34 4.59
N GLY A 131 -10.40 -19.02 5.10
CA GLY A 131 -11.04 -18.64 6.37
C GLY A 131 -10.15 -18.84 7.61
N ARG A 132 -9.03 -19.55 7.46
CA ARG A 132 -7.95 -19.64 8.46
C ARG A 132 -6.78 -18.72 8.14
N TRP A 133 -6.97 -17.74 7.27
CA TRP A 133 -5.94 -16.80 6.80
C TRP A 133 -4.76 -17.50 6.13
N GLY A 134 -5.01 -18.60 5.41
CA GLY A 134 -3.97 -19.35 4.70
C GLY A 134 -3.31 -18.55 3.57
N ILE A 135 -3.95 -17.47 3.09
CA ILE A 135 -3.36 -16.51 2.16
C ILE A 135 -3.43 -15.11 2.78
N PRO A 136 -2.30 -14.42 3.00
CA PRO A 136 -2.29 -13.05 3.47
C PRO A 136 -3.12 -12.10 2.60
N GLY A 137 -3.95 -11.28 3.23
CA GLY A 137 -4.78 -10.29 2.55
C GLY A 137 -6.03 -10.84 1.83
N VAL A 138 -6.30 -12.15 1.89
CA VAL A 138 -7.57 -12.73 1.39
C VAL A 138 -8.41 -13.17 2.59
N ALA A 139 -9.59 -12.57 2.72
CA ALA A 139 -10.51 -12.84 3.83
C ALA A 139 -11.72 -13.65 3.34
N VAL A 140 -12.05 -14.72 4.06
CA VAL A 140 -13.27 -15.50 3.90
C VAL A 140 -13.87 -15.63 5.29
N ASN A 141 -15.04 -15.06 5.53
CA ASN A 141 -15.68 -15.12 6.85
C ASN A 141 -16.19 -16.55 7.15
N SER A 142 -16.55 -16.81 8.41
CA SER A 142 -17.03 -18.13 8.86
C SER A 142 -18.30 -18.58 8.13
N GLU A 143 -19.19 -17.63 7.81
CA GLU A 143 -20.43 -17.91 7.09
C GLU A 143 -20.16 -18.49 5.68
N LEU A 144 -19.26 -17.88 4.91
CA LEU A 144 -18.90 -18.37 3.58
C LEU A 144 -18.21 -19.74 3.65
N VAL A 145 -17.43 -20.01 4.71
CA VAL A 145 -16.88 -21.35 4.95
C VAL A 145 -18.00 -22.38 5.15
N GLU A 146 -19.02 -22.05 5.93
CA GLU A 146 -20.17 -22.93 6.17
C GLU A 146 -21.00 -23.14 4.91
N VAL A 147 -21.28 -22.08 4.15
CA VAL A 147 -21.95 -22.15 2.84
C VAL A 147 -21.18 -23.07 1.90
N ALA A 148 -19.87 -22.89 1.76
CA ALA A 148 -19.02 -23.72 0.91
C ALA A 148 -19.02 -25.20 1.36
N ASN A 149 -18.98 -25.45 2.67
CA ASN A 149 -19.05 -26.81 3.23
C ASN A 149 -20.41 -27.47 2.96
N ARG A 150 -21.52 -26.71 3.05
CA ARG A 150 -22.86 -27.21 2.72
C ARG A 150 -22.98 -27.53 1.24
N ALA A 151 -22.55 -26.63 0.36
CA ALA A 151 -22.56 -26.84 -1.09
C ALA A 151 -21.77 -28.11 -1.49
N ALA A 152 -20.65 -28.38 -0.82
CA ALA A 152 -19.82 -29.56 -1.08
C ALA A 152 -20.46 -30.91 -0.72
N LYS A 153 -21.61 -30.94 -0.03
CA LYS A 153 -22.37 -32.18 0.25
C LYS A 153 -23.16 -32.69 -0.96
N SER A 154 -23.30 -31.89 -2.01
CA SER A 154 -23.95 -32.30 -3.26
C SER A 154 -23.16 -33.36 -4.03
N LYS A 155 -23.83 -34.05 -4.97
CA LYS A 155 -23.22 -35.14 -5.76
C LYS A 155 -21.99 -34.70 -6.56
N ASP A 156 -21.97 -33.46 -7.04
CA ASP A 156 -20.85 -32.90 -7.81
C ASP A 156 -19.81 -32.17 -6.93
N ARG A 157 -19.92 -32.33 -5.60
CA ARG A 157 -19.08 -31.69 -4.58
C ARG A 157 -19.14 -30.17 -4.61
N GLY A 158 -20.29 -29.61 -4.97
CA GLY A 158 -20.58 -28.18 -4.94
C GLY A 158 -20.11 -27.43 -6.18
N ARG A 159 -19.71 -28.13 -7.24
CA ARG A 159 -19.12 -27.52 -8.45
C ARG A 159 -20.10 -26.56 -9.11
N ALA A 160 -21.35 -26.95 -9.32
CA ALA A 160 -22.37 -26.07 -9.89
C ALA A 160 -22.55 -24.80 -9.05
N PHE A 161 -22.65 -24.94 -7.72
CA PHE A 161 -22.73 -23.80 -6.79
C PHE A 161 -21.53 -22.86 -6.93
N PHE A 162 -20.29 -23.36 -6.94
CA PHE A 162 -19.12 -22.49 -7.04
C PHE A 162 -18.98 -21.82 -8.41
N TYR A 163 -19.53 -22.42 -9.47
CA TYR A 163 -19.56 -21.80 -10.80
C TYR A 163 -20.59 -20.68 -10.84
N GLU A 164 -21.79 -20.92 -10.32
CA GLU A 164 -22.81 -19.88 -10.18
C GLU A 164 -22.33 -18.74 -9.28
N PHE A 165 -21.68 -19.07 -8.16
CA PHE A 165 -21.10 -18.09 -7.24
C PHE A 165 -20.03 -17.21 -7.92
N ALA A 166 -19.12 -17.82 -8.69
CA ALA A 166 -18.14 -17.09 -9.48
C ALA A 166 -18.81 -16.25 -10.58
N ALA A 167 -19.84 -16.77 -11.24
CA ALA A 167 -20.59 -16.06 -12.27
C ALA A 167 -21.32 -14.82 -11.71
N LYS A 168 -21.92 -14.94 -10.51
CA LYS A 168 -22.53 -13.82 -9.79
C LYS A 168 -21.50 -12.74 -9.44
N LEU A 169 -20.29 -13.13 -9.01
CA LEU A 169 -19.18 -12.18 -8.81
C LEU A 169 -18.81 -11.47 -10.12
N ILE A 170 -18.68 -12.20 -11.24
CA ILE A 170 -18.39 -11.61 -12.56
C ILE A 170 -19.48 -10.61 -12.95
N ALA A 171 -20.75 -10.98 -12.81
CA ALA A 171 -21.87 -10.10 -13.13
C ALA A 171 -21.87 -8.84 -12.25
N GLY A 172 -21.65 -8.98 -10.94
CA GLY A 172 -21.55 -7.86 -10.01
C GLY A 172 -20.40 -6.90 -10.33
N LEU A 173 -19.22 -7.44 -10.65
CA LEU A 173 -18.06 -6.61 -11.07
C LEU A 173 -18.35 -5.89 -12.39
N ARG A 174 -18.93 -6.58 -13.37
CA ARG A 174 -19.33 -5.98 -14.65
C ARG A 174 -20.32 -4.84 -14.44
N GLY A 175 -21.37 -5.07 -13.64
CA GLY A 175 -22.41 -4.08 -13.38
C GLY A 175 -21.96 -2.88 -12.55
N THR A 176 -20.94 -3.05 -11.72
CA THR A 176 -20.37 -1.95 -10.91
C THR A 176 -19.37 -1.10 -11.67
N GLY A 177 -18.85 -1.55 -12.83
CA GLY A 177 -17.96 -0.77 -13.69
C GLY A 177 -16.54 -1.32 -13.84
N TYR A 178 -16.26 -2.54 -13.39
CA TYR A 178 -14.96 -3.18 -13.67
C TYR A 178 -14.80 -3.45 -15.18
N SER A 179 -13.59 -3.24 -15.69
CA SER A 179 -13.25 -3.44 -17.11
C SER A 179 -13.08 -4.92 -17.48
N GLY A 180 -12.92 -5.81 -16.48
CA GLY A 180 -12.78 -7.24 -16.70
C GLY A 180 -12.50 -8.01 -15.41
N VAL A 181 -12.21 -9.30 -15.55
CA VAL A 181 -11.95 -10.20 -14.42
C VAL A 181 -10.70 -11.03 -14.64
N TYR A 182 -9.99 -11.34 -13.56
CA TYR A 182 -8.92 -12.34 -13.53
C TYR A 182 -9.41 -13.58 -12.78
N LEU A 183 -9.60 -14.69 -13.48
CA LEU A 183 -10.11 -15.94 -12.90
C LEU A 183 -8.98 -16.88 -12.46
N SER A 184 -9.06 -17.35 -11.22
CA SER A 184 -8.12 -18.32 -10.63
C SER A 184 -8.86 -19.47 -9.93
N GLY A 185 -8.14 -20.54 -9.52
CA GLY A 185 -8.75 -21.69 -8.83
C GLY A 185 -8.64 -23.05 -9.56
N ARG A 186 -7.53 -23.32 -10.25
CA ARG A 186 -7.28 -24.57 -11.01
C ARG A 186 -8.39 -24.86 -12.04
N LEU A 187 -8.63 -23.87 -12.89
CA LEU A 187 -9.65 -23.93 -13.94
C LEU A 187 -9.08 -24.58 -15.20
N THR A 188 -9.94 -25.29 -15.93
CA THR A 188 -9.68 -25.72 -17.31
C THR A 188 -10.50 -24.85 -18.24
N TYR A 189 -10.15 -24.78 -19.52
CA TYR A 189 -10.87 -24.01 -20.53
C TYR A 189 -12.39 -24.25 -20.49
N LYS A 190 -12.83 -25.52 -20.54
CA LYS A 190 -14.26 -25.89 -20.45
C LYS A 190 -14.96 -25.37 -19.19
N ARG A 191 -14.26 -25.31 -18.05
CA ARG A 191 -14.84 -24.80 -16.80
C ARG A 191 -14.99 -23.28 -16.83
N ILE A 192 -14.06 -22.60 -17.48
CA ILE A 192 -14.13 -21.15 -17.70
C ILE A 192 -15.33 -20.85 -18.59
N GLU A 193 -15.50 -21.54 -19.72
CA GLU A 193 -16.68 -21.38 -20.59
C GLU A 193 -17.98 -21.52 -19.82
N GLN A 194 -18.14 -22.59 -19.03
CA GLN A 194 -19.35 -22.79 -18.23
C GLN A 194 -19.65 -21.65 -17.24
N ILE A 195 -18.61 -21.08 -16.61
CA ILE A 195 -18.79 -19.95 -15.69
C ILE A 195 -19.18 -18.69 -16.47
N LEU A 196 -18.55 -18.45 -17.63
CA LEU A 196 -18.86 -17.32 -18.48
C LEU A 196 -20.27 -17.40 -19.05
N ASP A 197 -20.71 -18.58 -19.52
CA ASP A 197 -22.08 -18.81 -20.00
C ASP A 197 -23.12 -18.44 -18.93
N ILE A 198 -22.89 -18.81 -17.66
CA ILE A 198 -23.77 -18.44 -16.54
C ILE A 198 -23.71 -16.93 -16.32
N ALA A 199 -22.52 -16.31 -16.34
CA ALA A 199 -22.37 -14.88 -16.12
C ALA A 199 -23.00 -14.04 -17.25
N GLU A 200 -22.96 -14.53 -18.48
CA GLU A 200 -23.61 -13.91 -19.65
C GLU A 200 -25.14 -14.03 -19.58
N SER A 201 -25.67 -15.07 -18.94
CA SER A 201 -27.12 -15.19 -18.72
C SER A 201 -27.68 -14.13 -17.75
N ILE A 202 -26.84 -13.52 -16.90
CA ILE A 202 -27.21 -12.44 -15.98
C ILE A 202 -27.16 -11.10 -16.71
N THR A 203 -28.30 -10.66 -17.26
CA THR A 203 -28.40 -9.47 -18.12
C THR A 203 -29.08 -8.28 -17.42
N GLY A 204 -28.92 -7.08 -18.00
CA GLY A 204 -29.54 -5.84 -17.47
C GLY A 204 -29.13 -5.59 -16.02
N ASP A 205 -30.11 -5.24 -15.17
CA ASP A 205 -29.91 -5.00 -13.74
C ASP A 205 -29.80 -6.27 -12.88
N GLY A 206 -29.80 -7.48 -13.48
CA GLY A 206 -29.68 -8.74 -12.73
C GLY A 206 -28.36 -8.89 -11.95
N TRP A 207 -27.36 -8.06 -12.26
CA TRP A 207 -26.14 -7.98 -11.46
C TRP A 207 -26.41 -7.44 -10.04
N LYS A 208 -27.44 -6.61 -9.84
CA LYS A 208 -27.80 -6.06 -8.53
C LYS A 208 -28.27 -7.17 -7.59
N ASP A 209 -29.08 -8.08 -8.10
CA ASP A 209 -29.52 -9.28 -7.37
C ASP A 209 -28.32 -10.20 -7.08
N ALA A 210 -27.44 -10.39 -8.07
CA ALA A 210 -26.21 -11.16 -7.89
C ALA A 210 -25.29 -10.57 -6.80
N ALA A 211 -25.12 -9.24 -6.78
CA ALA A 211 -24.35 -8.54 -5.77
C ALA A 211 -25.02 -8.61 -4.38
N ALA A 212 -26.35 -8.52 -4.32
CA ALA A 212 -27.12 -8.66 -3.09
C ALA A 212 -26.92 -10.03 -2.42
N GLU A 213 -26.63 -11.09 -3.17
CA GLU A 213 -26.31 -12.41 -2.63
C GLU A 213 -24.84 -12.56 -2.15
N ILE A 214 -23.96 -11.61 -2.46
CA ILE A 214 -22.52 -11.68 -2.18
C ILE A 214 -22.14 -10.62 -1.13
N GLY A 215 -22.53 -10.90 0.12
CA GLY A 215 -22.31 -10.03 1.28
C GLY A 215 -21.48 -10.68 2.37
N TYR A 216 -20.36 -11.33 2.05
CA TYR A 216 -19.54 -12.05 3.05
C TYR A 216 -18.48 -11.17 3.70
N SER A 217 -18.92 -10.07 4.31
CA SER A 217 -18.07 -9.14 5.04
C SER A 217 -17.56 -9.72 6.36
N GLN A 218 -16.53 -9.08 6.92
CA GLN A 218 -16.11 -9.35 8.29
C GLN A 218 -17.01 -8.56 9.28
N PRO A 219 -17.22 -9.07 10.50
CA PRO A 219 -17.87 -8.30 11.56
C PRO A 219 -17.15 -6.98 11.80
N ASP A 220 -17.89 -5.88 11.89
CA ASP A 220 -17.38 -4.52 12.10
C ASP A 220 -16.40 -4.03 11.02
N GLU A 221 -16.50 -4.57 9.79
CA GLU A 221 -15.73 -4.09 8.65
C GLU A 221 -16.08 -2.64 8.31
N PHE A 222 -15.05 -1.80 8.22
CA PHE A 222 -15.19 -0.40 7.85
C PHE A 222 -15.65 -0.26 6.40
N TYR A 223 -16.53 0.69 6.09
CA TYR A 223 -16.88 1.09 4.73
C TYR A 223 -16.72 2.61 4.58
N LEU A 224 -16.12 3.04 3.48
CA LEU A 224 -15.88 4.43 3.12
C LEU A 224 -17.13 5.14 2.59
N PHE A 225 -18.05 4.42 1.96
CA PHE A 225 -19.29 4.95 1.40
C PHE A 225 -20.50 4.38 2.14
N GLU A 226 -21.61 5.12 2.17
CA GLU A 226 -22.91 4.61 2.65
C GLU A 226 -23.43 3.50 1.72
N PRO A 227 -24.30 2.58 2.20
CA PRO A 227 -24.87 1.54 1.36
C PRO A 227 -25.74 2.16 0.24
N GLY A 228 -25.72 1.52 -0.94
CA GLY A 228 -26.51 1.93 -2.10
C GLY A 228 -27.91 1.31 -2.12
N ASP A 229 -28.36 0.89 -3.31
CA ASP A 229 -29.66 0.22 -3.53
C ASP A 229 -29.86 -1.02 -2.64
N SER A 230 -28.77 -1.68 -2.26
CA SER A 230 -28.73 -2.75 -1.26
C SER A 230 -27.56 -2.57 -0.30
N THR A 231 -27.59 -3.29 0.83
CA THR A 231 -26.50 -3.32 1.82
C THR A 231 -25.17 -3.82 1.25
N ASN A 232 -25.20 -4.54 0.12
CA ASN A 232 -24.05 -5.13 -0.55
C ASN A 232 -23.61 -4.32 -1.78
N THR A 233 -24.07 -3.08 -1.90
CA THR A 233 -23.64 -2.11 -2.92
C THR A 233 -23.27 -0.79 -2.24
N ALA A 234 -22.44 0.02 -2.90
CA ALA A 234 -22.01 1.33 -2.41
C ALA A 234 -22.75 2.46 -3.11
N SER A 235 -23.19 3.44 -2.31
CA SER A 235 -23.69 4.72 -2.82
C SER A 235 -22.55 5.65 -3.26
N ASP A 236 -22.89 6.85 -3.74
CA ASP A 236 -21.95 7.94 -4.00
C ASP A 236 -21.71 8.84 -2.77
N GLU A 237 -22.39 8.59 -1.65
CA GLU A 237 -22.24 9.35 -0.41
C GLU A 237 -21.15 8.73 0.46
N LEU A 238 -20.22 9.55 0.96
CA LEU A 238 -19.25 9.09 1.95
C LEU A 238 -19.96 8.69 3.25
N ASN A 239 -19.40 7.68 3.92
CA ASN A 239 -19.83 7.28 5.25
C ASN A 239 -19.84 8.50 6.17
N ARG A 240 -21.00 8.78 6.79
CA ARG A 240 -21.24 10.02 7.53
C ARG A 240 -20.33 10.18 8.74
N GLU A 241 -20.02 9.08 9.42
CA GLU A 241 -19.10 9.12 10.58
C GLU A 241 -17.67 9.44 10.12
N TYR A 242 -17.22 8.81 9.03
CA TYR A 242 -15.93 9.11 8.42
C TYR A 242 -15.84 10.55 7.91
N ASP A 243 -16.84 11.01 7.16
CA ASP A 243 -16.85 12.36 6.60
C ASP A 243 -16.88 13.45 7.69
N ALA A 244 -17.60 13.21 8.80
CA ALA A 244 -17.63 14.12 9.92
C ALA A 244 -16.29 14.26 10.66
N ARG A 245 -15.37 13.28 10.52
CA ARG A 245 -14.10 13.22 11.27
C ARG A 245 -12.84 13.41 10.42
N ARG A 246 -12.88 13.16 9.12
CA ARG A 246 -11.70 13.22 8.25
C ARG A 246 -11.10 14.63 8.20
N GLY A 247 -9.78 14.72 8.15
CA GLY A 247 -9.04 15.99 8.06
C GLY A 247 -9.22 16.91 9.28
N ARG A 248 -9.85 16.44 10.36
CA ARG A 248 -10.10 17.24 11.57
C ARG A 248 -9.15 16.79 12.68
N PRO A 249 -8.28 17.69 13.17
CA PRO A 249 -7.40 17.36 14.28
C PRO A 249 -8.20 16.91 15.51
N ALA A 250 -7.68 15.90 16.20
CA ALA A 250 -8.21 15.49 17.49
C ALA A 250 -8.06 16.61 18.53
N SER A 251 -8.91 16.56 19.56
CA SER A 251 -8.83 17.52 20.67
C SER A 251 -7.43 17.55 21.29
N PHE A 252 -7.04 18.71 21.83
CA PHE A 252 -5.73 18.86 22.48
C PHE A 252 -5.49 17.80 23.56
N VAL A 253 -6.51 17.51 24.38
CA VAL A 253 -6.44 16.48 25.43
C VAL A 253 -6.14 15.11 24.84
N ARG A 254 -6.84 14.71 23.77
CA ARG A 254 -6.60 13.42 23.11
C ARG A 254 -5.21 13.31 22.51
N ARG A 255 -4.69 14.39 21.91
CA ARG A 255 -3.30 14.45 21.40
C ARG A 255 -2.28 14.39 22.53
N ALA A 256 -2.50 15.10 23.63
CA ALA A 256 -1.60 15.14 24.77
C ALA A 256 -1.52 13.79 25.51
N LEU A 257 -2.63 13.05 25.56
CA LEU A 257 -2.70 11.71 26.16
C LEU A 257 -2.22 10.60 25.23
N HIS A 258 -2.00 10.87 23.93
CA HIS A 258 -1.47 9.86 23.02
C HIS A 258 -0.01 9.55 23.37
N PRO A 259 0.37 8.27 23.53
CA PRO A 259 1.69 7.88 24.05
C PRO A 259 2.86 8.12 23.09
N ASP A 260 2.62 8.73 21.92
CA ASP A 260 3.59 8.86 20.84
C ASP A 260 4.50 10.10 21.01
N PHE A 261 5.27 10.08 22.10
CA PHE A 261 6.26 11.12 22.42
C PHE A 261 7.35 11.23 21.33
N ALA A 262 7.77 10.10 20.78
CA ALA A 262 8.76 10.02 19.71
C ALA A 262 8.27 10.80 18.47
N TYR A 263 7.02 10.60 18.05
CA TYR A 263 6.44 11.36 16.94
C TYR A 263 6.48 12.88 17.17
N ARG A 264 6.16 13.35 18.37
CA ARG A 264 6.17 14.80 18.68
C ARG A 264 7.57 15.41 18.59
N ILE A 265 8.58 14.69 19.06
CA ILE A 265 9.98 15.12 18.93
C ILE A 265 10.40 15.12 17.45
N GLY A 266 10.13 14.02 16.74
CA GLY A 266 10.51 13.86 15.34
C GLY A 266 9.86 14.94 14.47
N ARG A 267 8.55 15.15 14.62
CA ARG A 267 7.81 16.21 13.95
C ARG A 267 8.34 17.61 14.23
N PHE A 268 8.67 17.92 15.49
CA PHE A 268 9.29 19.21 15.81
C PHE A 268 10.65 19.34 15.13
N GLY A 269 11.48 18.31 15.22
CA GLY A 269 12.79 18.27 14.57
C GLY A 269 12.68 18.45 13.06
N LYS A 270 11.72 17.78 12.42
CA LYS A 270 11.41 17.90 11.00
C LYS A 270 11.22 19.36 10.60
N HIS A 271 10.22 20.04 11.15
CA HIS A 271 9.89 21.41 10.77
C HIS A 271 10.87 22.48 11.27
N ALA A 272 11.59 22.23 12.36
CA ALA A 272 12.53 23.21 12.91
C ALA A 272 13.93 23.10 12.27
N ILE A 273 14.33 21.89 11.85
CA ILE A 273 15.73 21.57 11.55
C ILE A 273 15.90 20.87 10.19
N PHE A 274 15.11 19.85 9.86
CA PHE A 274 15.41 18.93 8.76
C PHE A 274 14.69 19.20 7.44
N ASP A 275 13.50 19.81 7.45
CA ASP A 275 12.85 20.23 6.21
C ASP A 275 13.73 21.24 5.45
N HIS A 276 13.74 21.20 4.13
CA HIS A 276 14.60 22.07 3.32
C HIS A 276 14.32 23.57 3.50
N ASP A 277 13.09 23.92 3.86
CA ASP A 277 12.63 25.27 4.20
C ASP A 277 12.67 25.54 5.71
N ALA A 278 13.14 24.60 6.53
CA ALA A 278 13.22 24.76 7.98
C ALA A 278 14.20 25.90 8.38
N PRO A 279 13.87 26.67 9.42
CA PRO A 279 14.69 27.82 9.83
C PRO A 279 16.16 27.47 10.14
N ALA A 280 16.41 26.30 10.73
CA ALA A 280 17.75 25.89 11.12
C ALA A 280 18.49 25.04 10.06
N PHE A 281 17.88 24.74 8.90
CA PHE A 281 18.45 23.83 7.91
C PHE A 281 19.82 24.31 7.41
N ASN A 282 19.90 25.56 6.93
CA ASN A 282 21.12 26.12 6.36
C ASN A 282 22.26 26.25 7.38
N ALA A 283 21.93 26.62 8.62
CA ALA A 283 22.91 26.68 9.71
C ALA A 283 23.45 25.29 10.05
N SER A 284 22.55 24.30 10.16
CA SER A 284 22.92 22.91 10.41
C SER A 284 23.77 22.34 9.28
N ALA A 285 23.43 22.62 8.02
CA ALA A 285 24.23 22.24 6.87
C ALA A 285 25.63 22.85 6.89
N ALA A 286 25.78 24.12 7.28
CA ALA A 286 27.09 24.73 7.45
C ALA A 286 27.93 24.03 8.55
N ILE A 287 27.30 23.67 9.66
CA ILE A 287 27.95 22.91 10.75
C ILE A 287 28.40 21.53 10.25
N TYR A 288 27.51 20.78 9.61
CA TYR A 288 27.82 19.44 9.12
C TYR A 288 28.90 19.44 8.03
N ARG A 289 28.99 20.48 7.19
CA ARG A 289 30.12 20.65 6.25
C ARG A 289 31.47 20.78 6.93
N GLN A 290 31.53 21.32 8.16
CA GLN A 290 32.78 21.39 8.92
C GLN A 290 33.06 20.06 9.64
N ILE A 291 32.02 19.42 10.20
CA ILE A 291 32.13 18.09 10.81
C ILE A 291 32.68 17.08 9.80
N ASP A 292 32.18 17.10 8.56
CA ASP A 292 32.53 16.16 7.49
C ASP A 292 34.02 16.21 7.08
N LYS A 293 34.74 17.30 7.40
CA LYS A 293 36.18 17.41 7.16
C LYS A 293 37.03 16.58 8.12
N SER A 294 36.47 16.12 9.25
CA SER A 294 37.19 15.38 10.28
C SER A 294 36.55 14.03 10.56
N LYS A 295 37.29 12.94 10.29
CA LYS A 295 36.85 11.56 10.58
C LYS A 295 36.44 11.37 12.05
N ILE A 296 37.10 12.07 12.98
CA ILE A 296 36.79 11.98 14.41
C ILE A 296 35.48 12.71 14.69
N ALA A 297 35.31 13.94 14.17
CA ALA A 297 34.09 14.70 14.37
C ALA A 297 32.87 13.98 13.77
N THR A 298 32.98 13.42 12.56
CA THR A 298 31.93 12.60 11.94
C THR A 298 31.53 11.41 12.81
N LYS A 299 32.51 10.69 13.38
CA LYS A 299 32.23 9.56 14.29
C LYS A 299 31.51 10.00 15.56
N VAL A 300 31.90 11.14 16.15
CA VAL A 300 31.25 11.69 17.34
C VAL A 300 29.82 12.13 17.03
N ALA A 301 29.60 12.82 15.91
CA ALA A 301 28.27 13.23 15.48
C ALA A 301 27.37 12.01 15.19
N HIS A 302 27.90 10.98 14.53
CA HIS A 302 27.19 9.72 14.29
C HIS A 302 26.81 9.01 15.59
N ALA A 303 27.72 8.95 16.56
CA ALA A 303 27.43 8.37 17.87
C ALA A 303 26.34 9.15 18.60
N ALA A 304 26.37 10.48 18.57
CA ALA A 304 25.33 11.33 19.14
C ALA A 304 23.97 11.13 18.47
N GLU A 305 23.94 11.02 17.14
CA GLU A 305 22.75 10.66 16.38
C GLU A 305 22.17 9.31 16.84
N GLN A 306 23.00 8.27 16.93
CA GLN A 306 22.55 6.93 17.33
C GLN A 306 22.07 6.90 18.78
N MET A 307 22.72 7.63 19.68
CA MET A 307 22.28 7.80 21.08
C MET A 307 20.88 8.40 21.19
N MET A 308 20.47 9.23 20.22
CA MET A 308 19.11 9.78 20.15
C MET A 308 18.15 8.83 19.42
N LYS A 309 18.50 8.37 18.22
CA LYS A 309 17.56 7.69 17.32
C LYS A 309 17.30 6.22 17.68
N VAL A 310 18.28 5.53 18.28
CA VAL A 310 18.08 4.13 18.72
C VAL A 310 17.02 4.04 19.83
N PRO A 311 17.11 4.78 20.94
CA PRO A 311 16.09 4.68 22.00
C PRO A 311 14.73 5.27 21.59
N LEU A 312 14.69 6.33 20.77
CA LEU A 312 13.42 6.96 20.38
C LEU A 312 12.68 6.19 19.28
N TYR A 313 13.39 5.70 18.26
CA TYR A 313 12.77 5.17 17.04
C TYR A 313 13.14 3.72 16.72
N GLY A 314 14.04 3.12 17.51
CA GLY A 314 14.61 1.81 17.23
C GLY A 314 15.46 1.82 15.96
N CYS A 315 16.25 2.88 15.73
CA CYS A 315 17.06 3.04 14.52
C CYS A 315 17.96 1.81 14.24
N ARG A 316 18.10 1.47 12.95
CA ARG A 316 18.96 0.38 12.44
C ARG A 316 20.14 0.87 11.60
N ASP A 317 20.43 2.16 11.67
CA ASP A 317 21.60 2.78 11.06
C ASP A 317 21.71 2.55 9.54
N CYS A 318 20.60 2.73 8.82
CA CYS A 318 20.56 2.64 7.36
C CYS A 318 21.27 3.82 6.65
N GLY A 319 21.56 4.91 7.35
CA GLY A 319 22.17 6.14 6.80
C GLY A 319 21.28 6.95 5.85
N ASP A 320 20.23 6.34 5.30
CA ASP A 320 19.24 6.99 4.43
C ASP A 320 17.88 6.98 5.14
N CYS A 321 17.55 8.06 5.86
CA CYS A 321 16.53 8.04 6.92
C CYS A 321 15.13 8.39 6.41
N SER A 322 14.17 7.47 6.51
CA SER A 322 12.76 7.71 6.14
C SER A 322 11.78 7.75 7.31
N LEU A 323 12.18 8.41 8.41
CA LEU A 323 11.26 8.68 9.53
C LEU A 323 10.14 9.66 9.11
N PRO A 324 10.43 10.78 8.41
CA PRO A 324 9.41 11.76 8.04
C PRO A 324 8.30 11.22 7.14
N GLU A 325 8.59 10.22 6.29
CA GLU A 325 7.63 9.62 5.34
C GLU A 325 6.61 8.70 6.03
N ILE A 326 6.93 8.17 7.21
CA ILE A 326 6.12 7.15 7.89
C ILE A 326 5.76 7.59 9.31
N ALA A 327 5.45 8.88 9.47
CA ALA A 327 5.05 9.46 10.75
C ALA A 327 6.01 9.11 11.90
N GLU A 328 7.31 9.31 11.67
CA GLU A 328 8.39 9.06 12.63
C GLU A 328 8.54 7.60 13.06
N LEU A 329 8.08 6.65 12.24
CA LEU A 329 8.26 5.21 12.46
C LEU A 329 9.35 4.66 11.55
N CYS A 330 10.39 4.08 12.13
CA CYS A 330 11.51 3.55 11.37
C CYS A 330 11.12 2.30 10.56
N PRO A 331 11.16 2.33 9.21
CA PRO A 331 10.81 1.17 8.39
C PRO A 331 11.75 -0.01 8.62
N GLU A 332 13.03 0.26 8.91
CA GLU A 332 14.06 -0.77 9.08
C GLU A 332 13.87 -1.62 10.35
N SER A 333 13.29 -1.06 11.40
CA SER A 333 13.03 -1.81 12.64
C SER A 333 11.60 -2.26 12.78
N GLN A 334 10.65 -1.49 12.27
CA GLN A 334 9.23 -1.69 12.57
C GLN A 334 8.47 -2.39 11.43
N CYS A 335 8.99 -2.39 10.19
CA CYS A 335 8.44 -3.16 9.07
C CYS A 335 9.29 -4.41 8.78
N VAL A 336 8.69 -5.60 8.69
CA VAL A 336 9.43 -6.84 8.32
C VAL A 336 9.92 -6.81 6.88
N LYS A 337 9.26 -6.00 6.04
CA LYS A 337 9.56 -5.86 4.61
C LYS A 337 10.30 -4.56 4.29
N ASN A 338 10.66 -3.78 5.31
CA ASN A 338 11.41 -2.51 5.16
C ASN A 338 10.78 -1.51 4.15
N GLN A 339 9.46 -1.60 3.91
CA GLN A 339 8.76 -0.79 2.91
C GLN A 339 8.69 0.68 3.29
N ARG A 340 9.00 1.57 2.34
CA ARG A 340 8.98 3.03 2.49
C ARG A 340 7.82 3.71 1.76
N ASN A 341 7.28 3.10 0.70
CA ASN A 341 6.23 3.69 -0.13
C ASN A 341 4.84 3.04 0.12
N GLY A 342 4.41 2.99 1.38
CA GLY A 342 3.08 2.52 1.76
C GLY A 342 3.00 1.04 2.17
N PRO A 343 1.87 0.60 2.75
CA PRO A 343 1.72 -0.76 3.28
C PRO A 343 1.73 -1.84 2.20
N CYS A 344 2.02 -3.07 2.59
CA CYS A 344 1.70 -4.22 1.76
C CYS A 344 0.18 -4.53 1.83
N GLY A 345 -0.36 -5.28 0.87
CA GLY A 345 -1.76 -5.72 0.89
C GLY A 345 -2.09 -6.78 1.94
N GLY A 346 -1.10 -7.22 2.71
CA GLY A 346 -1.13 -8.39 3.59
C GLY A 346 -1.76 -8.22 4.96
N THR A 347 -1.89 -6.99 5.44
CA THR A 347 -2.29 -6.71 6.84
C THR A 347 -3.60 -7.41 7.19
N ARG A 348 -3.63 -7.99 8.40
CA ARG A 348 -4.76 -8.75 8.95
C ARG A 348 -5.19 -8.13 10.26
N ALA A 349 -6.33 -7.45 10.27
CA ALA A 349 -6.91 -6.83 11.46
C ALA A 349 -5.85 -6.02 12.25
N GLY A 350 -5.13 -5.17 11.52
CA GLY A 350 -4.08 -4.29 12.04
C GLY A 350 -2.73 -4.94 12.33
N LYS A 351 -2.58 -6.26 12.16
CA LYS A 351 -1.33 -6.99 12.36
C LYS A 351 -0.59 -7.26 11.05
N CYS A 352 0.74 -7.32 11.14
CA CYS A 352 1.61 -7.74 10.05
C CYS A 352 1.30 -9.19 9.62
N GLU A 353 1.43 -9.48 8.33
CA GLU A 353 1.19 -10.84 7.79
C GLU A 353 2.30 -11.85 8.13
N ILE A 354 3.51 -11.37 8.45
CA ILE A 354 4.68 -12.24 8.67
C ILE A 354 4.90 -12.52 10.16
N LEU A 355 4.79 -11.48 10.99
CA LEU A 355 5.04 -11.55 12.43
C LEU A 355 3.84 -11.01 13.20
N ASP A 356 3.59 -11.52 14.40
CA ASP A 356 2.55 -11.02 15.28
C ASP A 356 2.94 -9.68 15.93
N LYS A 357 2.91 -8.62 15.12
CA LYS A 357 3.15 -7.24 15.53
C LYS A 357 2.24 -6.28 14.78
N ASP A 358 2.03 -5.11 15.35
CA ASP A 358 1.20 -4.08 14.72
C ASP A 358 1.81 -3.59 13.40
N CYS A 359 0.95 -3.37 12.42
CA CYS A 359 1.36 -2.79 11.15
C CYS A 359 1.83 -1.35 11.34
N ILE A 360 3.07 -1.08 10.92
CA ILE A 360 3.67 0.26 10.97
C ILE A 360 2.80 1.32 10.26
N TYR A 361 2.19 0.99 9.13
CA TYR A 361 1.37 1.93 8.35
C TYR A 361 0.00 2.20 8.98
N LEU A 362 -0.59 1.23 9.69
CA LEU A 362 -1.80 1.50 10.47
C LEU A 362 -1.48 2.41 11.65
N ARG A 363 -0.33 2.20 12.31
CA ARG A 363 0.14 3.07 13.39
C ARG A 363 0.40 4.49 12.88
N ALA A 364 1.11 4.64 11.77
CA ALA A 364 1.36 5.94 11.15
C ALA A 364 0.06 6.63 10.75
N TYR A 365 -0.88 5.93 10.11
CA TYR A 365 -2.22 6.45 9.81
C TYR A 365 -2.93 6.96 11.07
N ASN A 366 -2.98 6.15 12.13
CA ASN A 366 -3.64 6.52 13.38
C ASN A 366 -2.97 7.72 14.05
N THR A 367 -1.63 7.82 14.00
CA THR A 367 -0.88 8.96 14.51
C THR A 367 -1.20 10.22 13.71
N LEU A 368 -1.13 10.19 12.37
CA LEU A 368 -1.42 11.34 11.50
C LEU A 368 -2.87 11.81 11.61
N LYS A 369 -3.81 10.87 11.78
CA LYS A 369 -5.22 11.18 11.97
C LYS A 369 -5.50 12.03 13.20
N LEU A 370 -4.68 11.92 14.25
CA LEU A 370 -4.80 12.80 15.42
C LEU A 370 -4.52 14.27 15.07
N TYR A 371 -3.80 14.52 13.99
CA TYR A 371 -3.44 15.84 13.49
C TYR A 371 -4.28 16.27 12.29
N GLY A 372 -5.17 15.41 11.78
CA GLY A 372 -5.98 15.67 10.58
C GLY A 372 -5.18 15.60 9.28
N GLU A 373 -4.10 14.82 9.27
CA GLU A 373 -3.13 14.73 8.16
C GLU A 373 -3.08 13.34 7.53
N GLU A 374 -4.05 12.49 7.84
CA GLU A 374 -4.08 11.11 7.38
C GLU A 374 -4.18 10.99 5.86
N GLU A 375 -4.82 11.94 5.18
CA GLU A 375 -4.98 11.92 3.71
C GLU A 375 -3.65 12.21 2.98
N ASP A 376 -2.73 12.96 3.59
CA ASP A 376 -1.41 13.28 3.04
C ASP A 376 -0.34 12.25 3.38
N MET A 377 -0.70 11.17 4.09
CA MET A 377 0.25 10.18 4.60
C MET A 377 1.23 9.64 3.55
N LEU A 378 0.74 9.39 2.33
CA LEU A 378 1.57 8.89 1.22
C LEU A 378 1.73 9.95 0.14
N ASN A 379 1.63 11.25 0.46
CA ASN A 379 1.85 12.35 -0.46
C ASN A 379 3.31 12.82 -0.40
N HIS A 380 4.22 11.93 -0.79
CA HIS A 380 5.65 12.21 -0.89
C HIS A 380 6.21 11.60 -2.20
N PRO A 381 7.40 12.03 -2.65
CA PRO A 381 8.10 11.41 -3.79
C PRO A 381 8.44 9.95 -3.52
N VAL A 382 8.66 9.18 -4.59
CA VAL A 382 9.04 7.75 -4.45
C VAL A 382 10.39 7.65 -3.76
N THR A 383 10.39 7.03 -2.58
CA THR A 383 11.57 6.90 -1.74
C THR A 383 12.29 5.60 -2.03
N PHE A 384 13.56 5.69 -2.39
CA PHE A 384 14.49 4.56 -2.50
C PHE A 384 15.45 4.57 -1.31
N THR A 385 16.09 3.43 -1.05
CA THR A 385 17.17 3.35 -0.07
C THR A 385 18.50 3.27 -0.80
N ASP A 386 19.43 4.15 -0.51
CA ASP A 386 20.82 3.96 -0.92
C ASP A 386 21.56 3.07 0.09
N ALA A 387 21.77 1.81 -0.26
CA ALA A 387 22.44 0.85 0.62
C ALA A 387 23.92 1.21 0.88
N SER A 388 24.53 2.07 0.07
CA SER A 388 25.92 2.54 0.27
C SER A 388 26.07 3.43 1.50
N LEU A 389 24.97 4.04 1.96
CA LEU A 389 24.94 4.90 3.15
C LEU A 389 24.83 4.12 4.46
N LYS A 390 24.63 2.79 4.40
CA LYS A 390 24.48 1.97 5.60
C LYS A 390 25.68 2.12 6.54
N GLY A 391 25.40 2.37 7.81
CA GLY A 391 26.43 2.59 8.84
C GLY A 391 27.00 4.03 8.85
N THR A 392 26.40 4.98 8.14
CA THR A 392 26.79 6.39 8.16
C THR A 392 25.73 7.26 8.85
N ALA A 393 26.13 8.44 9.31
CA ALA A 393 25.22 9.39 9.98
C ALA A 393 24.17 9.93 9.02
N SER A 394 22.89 9.61 9.26
CA SER A 394 21.82 10.07 8.37
C SER A 394 21.61 11.57 8.45
N TRP A 395 21.85 12.21 9.59
CA TRP A 395 21.78 13.68 9.68
C TRP A 395 22.81 14.34 8.77
N ALA A 396 24.04 13.80 8.75
CA ALA A 396 25.07 14.28 7.84
C ALA A 396 24.64 14.08 6.38
N ASN A 397 24.04 12.93 6.06
CA ASN A 397 23.59 12.65 4.70
C ASN A 397 22.47 13.60 4.26
N THR A 398 21.49 13.91 5.11
CA THR A 398 20.42 14.88 4.81
C THR A 398 20.99 16.28 4.57
N PHE A 399 21.79 16.80 5.50
CA PHE A 399 22.33 18.16 5.40
C PHE A 399 23.34 18.35 4.28
N LEU A 400 24.05 17.28 3.90
CA LEU A 400 25.02 17.29 2.80
C LEU A 400 24.41 16.82 1.49
N LYS A 401 23.09 16.57 1.44
CA LYS A 401 22.35 16.11 0.26
C LYS A 401 22.98 14.85 -0.36
N ARG A 402 23.14 13.81 0.45
CA ARG A 402 23.65 12.49 0.05
C ARG A 402 22.56 11.42 0.04
N ASP A 403 21.48 11.64 0.78
CA ASP A 403 20.36 10.71 0.93
C ASP A 403 19.28 10.93 -0.16
N HIS A 404 18.14 10.24 -0.02
CA HIS A 404 17.07 10.30 -1.03
C HIS A 404 16.48 11.70 -1.25
N TYR A 405 16.58 12.62 -0.28
CA TYR A 405 16.14 14.02 -0.45
C TYR A 405 17.04 14.83 -1.39
N ALA A 406 18.26 14.37 -1.68
CA ALA A 406 19.16 15.06 -2.61
C ALA A 406 18.62 15.14 -4.05
N LYS A 407 17.62 14.32 -4.37
CA LYS A 407 17.04 14.14 -5.70
C LYS A 407 15.73 14.90 -5.89
N GLU A 408 15.26 15.58 -4.83
CA GLU A 408 14.19 16.58 -4.84
C GLU A 408 14.78 17.97 -5.09
#